data_AF-A0A0V0I3Y4-F1
#
_entry.id   AF-A0A0V0I3Y4-F1
#
_cell.length_a   1.000
_cell.length_b   1.000
_cell.length_c   1.000
_cell.angle_alpha   90.00
_cell.angle_beta   90.00
_cell.angle_gamma   90.00
#
_symmetry.space_group_name_H-M   'P 1'
#
loop_
_entity.id
_entity.type
_entity.pdbx_description
1 polymer ?
#
loop_
_entity_poly.entity_id
_entity_poly.type
_entity_poly.pdbx_seq_one_letter_code
_entity_poly.pdbx_strand_id
1 'polypeptide(L)'
;MKRLELSSIWALLAAFEDPLPTALNAASLPFEGAFVKGVESVSWMANNTKKLLASDSGPQCWTFFSTATFGKQNKVPQESIPNATAEKVKEAMLEGVEKALGLSKSSLQKPFYTKLQLWGAALPTNTPGIPCIFDPRGRAGICGDWLLGSSLEAAALSGIALADQLADYFEQGGPCSDEFAVGLHDVYKPLEGHDIGKFPGLESVDQITNVPVLTLAT
;
A
#
# COMPACT_ATOMS: atom_id res chain seq x y z
N MET A 1 10.23 -20.87 -14.81
CA MET A 1 9.58 -20.96 -13.48
C MET A 1 8.70 -19.72 -13.32
N LYS A 2 7.41 -19.85 -13.00
CA LYS A 2 6.55 -18.68 -12.72
C LYS A 2 6.85 -18.17 -11.31
N ARG A 3 6.97 -16.86 -11.13
CA ARG A 3 7.28 -16.24 -9.83
C ARG A 3 6.43 -15.00 -9.63
N LEU A 4 5.59 -15.02 -8.59
CA LEU A 4 4.95 -13.83 -8.08
C LEU A 4 6.01 -12.99 -7.35
N GLU A 5 6.06 -11.71 -7.68
CA GLU A 5 6.94 -10.75 -7.05
C GLU A 5 6.12 -9.80 -6.18
N LEU A 6 6.61 -9.54 -4.97
CA LEU A 6 5.92 -8.75 -3.96
C LEU A 6 6.89 -7.71 -3.41
N SER A 7 6.39 -6.49 -3.23
CA SER A 7 7.10 -5.39 -2.59
C SER A 7 7.22 -5.63 -1.08
N SER A 8 8.09 -4.86 -0.44
CA SER A 8 8.18 -4.80 1.01
C SER A 8 7.91 -3.37 1.45
N ILE A 9 7.04 -3.19 2.44
CA ILE A 9 6.58 -1.89 2.91
C ILE A 9 6.72 -1.83 4.42
N TRP A 10 7.27 -0.73 4.93
CA TRP A 10 7.23 -0.41 6.35
C TRP A 10 6.01 0.47 6.64
N ALA A 11 5.25 0.10 7.66
CA ALA A 11 4.14 0.86 8.19
C ALA A 11 4.52 1.41 9.57
N LEU A 12 4.61 2.73 9.68
CA LEU A 12 4.83 3.42 10.95
C LEU A 12 3.51 4.05 11.39
N LEU A 13 3.01 3.61 12.54
CA LEU A 13 1.96 4.28 13.28
C LEU A 13 2.61 5.19 14.31
N ALA A 14 2.18 6.45 14.38
CA ALA A 14 2.68 7.40 15.37
C ALA A 14 1.54 8.27 15.91
N ALA A 15 1.52 8.50 17.23
CA ALA A 15 0.57 9.37 17.89
C ALA A 15 1.28 10.62 18.45
N PHE A 16 0.70 11.78 18.18
CA PHE A 16 1.20 13.09 18.59
C PHE A 16 0.14 13.77 19.47
N GLU A 17 0.56 14.48 20.52
CA GLU A 17 -0.37 15.26 21.34
C GLU A 17 -0.95 16.42 20.53
N ASP A 18 -0.07 17.11 19.82
CA ASP A 18 -0.41 18.25 18.98
C ASP A 18 -0.55 17.84 17.51
N PRO A 19 -1.33 18.58 16.70
CA PRO A 19 -1.36 18.40 15.26
C PRO A 19 0.03 18.51 14.63
N LEU A 20 0.26 17.74 13.56
CA LEU A 20 1.50 17.86 12.80
C LEU A 20 1.66 19.31 12.27
N PRO A 21 2.85 19.92 12.45
CA PRO A 21 3.09 21.31 12.06
C PRO A 21 3.21 21.45 10.53
N THR A 22 3.01 22.67 10.04
CA THR A 22 3.26 23.05 8.64
C THR A 22 4.37 24.09 8.56
N ALA A 23 5.21 24.03 7.53
CA ALA A 23 6.16 25.10 7.21
C ALA A 23 5.47 26.41 6.74
N LEU A 24 4.16 26.38 6.49
CA LEU A 24 3.38 27.48 5.91
C LEU A 24 2.74 28.43 6.94
N ASN A 25 3.15 28.40 8.21
CA ASN A 25 2.50 29.14 9.31
C ASN A 25 0.97 28.90 9.40
N ALA A 26 0.47 27.78 8.85
CA ALA A 26 -0.93 27.42 8.96
C ALA A 26 -1.17 26.76 10.32
N ALA A 27 -2.26 27.15 11.00
CA ALA A 27 -2.65 26.62 12.31
C ALA A 27 -2.91 25.10 12.31
N SER A 28 -3.09 24.50 11.13
CA SER A 28 -3.23 23.05 10.93
C SER A 28 -2.81 22.66 9.51
N LEU A 29 -2.51 21.37 9.29
CA LEU A 29 -2.31 20.81 7.96
C LEU A 29 -3.59 20.96 7.10
N PRO A 30 -3.47 21.32 5.82
CA PRO A 30 -4.62 21.44 4.91
C PRO A 30 -5.12 20.09 4.39
N PHE A 31 -4.56 18.97 4.87
CA PHE A 31 -4.88 17.62 4.40
C PHE A 31 -4.94 16.61 5.54
N GLU A 32 -5.76 15.58 5.33
CA GLU A 32 -5.91 14.44 6.24
C GLU A 32 -5.17 13.20 5.73
N GLY A 33 -4.68 13.24 4.50
CA GLY A 33 -3.77 12.27 3.92
C GLY A 33 -3.14 12.81 2.64
N ALA A 34 -1.97 12.29 2.29
CA ALA A 34 -1.21 12.73 1.14
C ALA A 34 -0.31 11.62 0.59
N PHE A 35 -0.25 11.54 -0.75
CA PHE A 35 0.85 10.87 -1.44
C PHE A 35 2.10 11.74 -1.33
N VAL A 36 3.23 11.11 -1.00
CA VAL A 36 4.50 11.78 -0.80
C VAL A 36 5.40 11.51 -2.00
N LYS A 37 5.94 12.57 -2.60
CA LYS A 37 6.90 12.48 -3.72
C LYS A 37 8.24 13.05 -3.30
N GLY A 38 9.32 12.53 -3.87
CA GLY A 38 10.69 13.03 -3.63
C GLY A 38 11.29 12.66 -2.27
N VAL A 39 10.59 11.86 -1.45
CA VAL A 39 11.10 11.34 -0.18
C VAL A 39 11.21 9.82 -0.27
N GLU A 40 12.40 9.27 -0.05
CA GLU A 40 12.62 7.82 -0.19
C GLU A 40 11.93 7.02 0.92
N SER A 41 11.92 7.50 2.16
CA SER A 41 11.43 6.74 3.31
C SER A 41 9.92 6.76 3.52
N VAL A 42 9.17 7.60 2.80
CA VAL A 42 7.71 7.76 2.94
C VAL A 42 7.07 7.95 1.57
N SER A 43 6.05 7.15 1.26
CA SER A 43 5.26 7.22 0.03
C SER A 43 3.83 7.71 0.29
N TRP A 44 3.32 7.52 1.51
CA TRP A 44 1.97 7.92 1.91
C TRP A 44 1.92 8.27 3.39
N MET A 45 1.06 9.23 3.73
CA MET A 45 0.70 9.53 5.10
C MET A 45 -0.81 9.75 5.23
N ALA A 46 -1.41 9.29 6.33
CA ALA A 46 -2.82 9.53 6.63
C ALA A 46 -3.07 9.69 8.13
N ASN A 47 -3.94 10.64 8.46
CA ASN A 47 -4.46 10.89 9.78
C ASN A 47 -5.62 9.92 10.06
N ASN A 48 -5.39 8.93 10.92
CA ASN A 48 -6.41 8.00 11.34
C ASN A 48 -7.46 8.64 12.25
N THR A 49 -7.10 9.66 13.04
CA THR A 49 -8.07 10.38 13.89
C THR A 49 -9.12 11.09 13.05
N LYS A 50 -8.78 11.53 11.84
CA LYS A 50 -9.74 12.19 10.92
C LYS A 50 -10.62 11.22 10.13
N LYS A 51 -10.32 9.92 10.15
CA LYS A 51 -11.18 8.92 9.50
C LYS A 51 -12.51 8.78 10.26
N LEU A 52 -13.59 8.58 9.51
CA LEU A 52 -14.95 8.30 10.04
C LEU A 52 -15.53 9.40 10.95
N LEU A 53 -15.20 10.68 10.69
CA LEU A 53 -15.73 11.84 11.44
C LEU A 53 -15.42 11.79 12.94
N ALA A 54 -14.28 11.21 13.35
CA ALA A 54 -13.94 11.16 14.76
C ALA A 54 -13.62 12.56 15.32
N SER A 55 -13.73 12.68 16.64
CA SER A 55 -13.59 13.95 17.36
C SER A 55 -12.27 14.67 17.07
N ASP A 56 -12.33 16.00 16.95
CA ASP A 56 -11.15 16.88 16.88
C ASP A 56 -10.41 17.02 18.22
N SER A 57 -10.90 16.36 19.27
CA SER A 57 -10.31 16.40 20.60
C SER A 57 -9.33 15.26 20.84
N GLY A 58 -8.14 15.60 21.34
CA GLY A 58 -7.14 14.64 21.80
C GLY A 58 -6.06 14.32 20.76
N PRO A 59 -5.27 13.27 21.00
CA PRO A 59 -4.12 12.94 20.17
C PRO A 59 -4.42 12.71 18.69
N GLN A 60 -3.50 13.13 17.82
CA GLN A 60 -3.52 12.79 16.41
C GLN A 60 -2.74 11.50 16.13
N CYS A 61 -3.45 10.49 15.65
CA CYS A 61 -2.90 9.20 15.26
C CYS A 61 -2.67 9.18 13.75
N TRP A 62 -1.42 8.99 13.33
CA TRP A 62 -1.02 8.95 11.92
C TRP A 62 -0.49 7.57 11.53
N THR A 63 -0.71 7.21 10.26
CA THR A 63 -0.04 6.09 9.60
C THR A 63 0.78 6.60 8.44
N PHE A 64 2.04 6.17 8.39
CA PHE A 64 3.00 6.46 7.33
C PHE A 64 3.41 5.14 6.68
N PHE A 65 3.38 5.08 5.35
CA PHE A 65 3.92 3.95 4.60
C PHE A 65 5.21 4.37 3.90
N SER A 66 6.21 3.49 3.91
CA SER A 66 7.43 3.69 3.14
C SER A 66 7.21 3.50 1.64
N THR A 67 8.18 3.92 0.84
CA THR A 67 8.29 3.44 -0.55
C THR A 67 8.65 1.95 -0.58
N ALA A 68 8.38 1.27 -1.69
CA ALA A 68 8.80 -0.11 -1.91
C ALA A 68 10.32 -0.25 -1.97
N THR A 69 11.01 0.76 -2.52
CA THR A 69 12.48 0.82 -2.58
C THR A 69 13.08 0.84 -1.18
N PHE A 70 12.60 1.72 -0.31
CA PHE A 70 13.08 1.81 1.08
C PHE A 70 12.79 0.53 1.86
N GLY A 71 11.60 -0.05 1.69
CA GLY A 71 11.25 -1.32 2.33
C GLY A 71 12.11 -2.49 1.87
N LYS A 72 12.47 -2.54 0.57
CA LYS A 72 13.40 -3.54 0.03
C LYS A 72 14.82 -3.39 0.61
N GLN A 73 15.34 -2.17 0.69
CA GLN A 73 16.68 -1.89 1.22
C GLN A 73 16.82 -2.19 2.72
N ASN A 74 15.73 -2.05 3.49
CA ASN A 74 15.71 -2.26 4.93
C ASN A 74 14.94 -3.53 5.34
N LYS A 75 14.77 -4.49 4.42
CA LYS A 75 14.05 -5.73 4.69
C LYS A 75 14.82 -6.62 5.66
N VAL A 76 14.11 -7.14 6.66
CA VAL A 76 14.58 -8.13 7.63
C VAL A 76 13.53 -9.24 7.79
N PRO A 77 13.82 -10.35 8.49
CA PRO A 77 12.79 -11.33 8.82
C PRO A 77 11.60 -10.68 9.55
N GLN A 78 10.42 -10.70 8.94
CA GLN A 78 9.23 -9.99 9.44
C GLN A 78 8.82 -10.45 10.84
N GLU A 79 9.02 -11.73 11.16
CA GLU A 79 8.69 -12.31 12.47
C GLU A 79 9.75 -12.05 13.55
N SER A 80 10.90 -11.47 13.18
CA SER A 80 12.00 -11.21 14.09
C SER A 80 12.76 -9.95 13.67
N ILE A 81 12.10 -8.81 13.77
CA ILE A 81 12.69 -7.51 13.44
C ILE A 81 13.71 -7.14 14.54
N PRO A 82 15.00 -6.97 14.22
CA PRO A 82 15.99 -6.56 15.22
C PRO A 82 15.70 -5.15 15.73
N ASN A 83 15.82 -4.93 17.04
CA ASN A 83 15.57 -3.62 17.68
C ASN A 83 16.36 -2.49 17.00
N ALA A 84 17.65 -2.72 16.70
CA ALA A 84 18.49 -1.73 16.01
C ALA A 84 17.95 -1.35 14.62
N THR A 85 17.33 -2.29 13.89
CA THR A 85 16.71 -2.01 12.59
C THR A 85 15.39 -1.27 12.77
N ALA A 86 14.57 -1.67 13.74
CA ALA A 86 13.31 -0.99 14.04
C ALA A 86 13.54 0.49 14.40
N GLU A 87 14.52 0.78 15.25
CA GLU A 87 14.88 2.15 15.62
C GLU A 87 15.39 2.95 14.41
N LYS A 88 16.34 2.39 13.63
CA LYS A 88 16.84 3.03 12.40
C LYS A 88 15.72 3.36 11.41
N VAL A 89 14.83 2.41 11.16
CA VAL A 89 13.71 2.59 10.21
C VAL A 89 12.73 3.64 10.73
N LYS A 90 12.38 3.59 12.02
CA LYS A 90 11.50 4.58 12.65
C LYS A 90 12.07 5.99 12.52
N GLU A 91 13.34 6.19 12.86
CA GLU A 91 14.02 7.48 12.74
C GLU A 91 14.05 7.98 11.30
N ALA A 92 14.40 7.12 10.34
CA ALA A 92 14.44 7.48 8.92
C ALA A 92 13.06 7.81 8.34
N MET A 93 11.99 7.14 8.80
CA MET A 93 10.62 7.45 8.40
C MET A 93 10.15 8.77 9.01
N LEU A 94 10.43 9.04 10.30
CA LEU A 94 10.10 10.33 10.92
C LEU A 94 10.85 11.50 10.27
N GLU A 95 12.13 11.34 9.94
CA GLU A 95 12.89 12.33 9.15
C GLU A 95 12.28 12.49 7.74
N GLY A 96 11.75 11.41 7.16
CA GLY A 96 10.99 11.47 5.91
C GLY A 96 9.71 12.30 6.01
N VAL A 97 8.99 12.18 7.12
CA VAL A 97 7.81 13.01 7.41
C VAL A 97 8.20 14.48 7.54
N GLU A 98 9.30 14.80 8.25
CA GLU A 98 9.83 16.18 8.32
C GLU A 98 10.10 16.76 6.94
N LYS A 99 10.81 16.01 6.08
CA LYS A 99 11.10 16.42 4.70
C LYS A 99 9.84 16.63 3.88
N ALA A 100 8.87 15.72 3.99
CA ALA A 100 7.59 15.83 3.28
C ALA A 100 6.78 17.06 3.70
N LEU A 101 6.91 17.48 4.95
CA LEU A 101 6.25 18.67 5.51
C LEU A 101 7.05 19.97 5.32
N GLY A 102 8.25 19.90 4.71
CA GLY A 102 9.15 21.05 4.53
C GLY A 102 9.79 21.53 5.84
N LEU A 103 9.86 20.68 6.85
CA LEU A 103 10.40 21.00 8.17
C LEU A 103 11.92 20.78 8.21
N SER A 104 12.59 21.45 9.14
CA SER A 104 14.00 21.18 9.41
C SER A 104 14.16 19.84 10.13
N LYS A 105 15.34 19.23 9.97
CA LYS A 105 15.64 17.95 10.61
C LYS A 105 15.53 18.07 12.14
N SER A 106 14.87 17.10 12.76
CA SER A 106 14.63 17.01 14.20
C SER A 106 13.79 18.16 14.78
N SER A 107 12.97 18.82 13.97
CA SER A 107 12.01 19.82 14.44
C SER A 107 10.61 19.28 14.67
N LEU A 108 10.31 18.06 14.20
CA LEU A 108 9.03 17.43 14.47
C LEU A 108 8.98 17.00 15.95
N GLN A 109 7.88 17.33 16.63
CA GLN A 109 7.64 16.87 18.00
C GLN A 109 7.68 15.35 18.05
N LYS A 110 8.39 14.81 19.05
CA LYS A 110 8.50 13.37 19.21
C LYS A 110 7.12 12.76 19.48
N PRO A 111 6.68 11.75 18.70
CA PRO A 111 5.44 11.05 19.00
C PRO A 111 5.54 10.36 20.36
N PHE A 112 4.49 10.45 21.17
CA PHE A 112 4.45 9.80 22.49
C PHE A 112 4.19 8.29 22.38
N TYR A 113 3.67 7.85 21.24
CA TYR A 113 3.48 6.44 20.93
C TYR A 113 3.88 6.16 19.48
N THR A 114 4.58 5.05 19.25
CA THR A 114 4.87 4.54 17.91
C THR A 114 4.73 3.03 17.85
N LYS A 115 4.25 2.53 16.71
CA LYS A 115 4.30 1.10 16.36
C LYS A 115 4.78 0.96 14.93
N LEU A 116 5.80 0.13 14.74
CA LEU A 116 6.40 -0.13 13.44
C LEU A 116 6.12 -1.58 13.01
N GLN A 117 5.71 -1.78 11.76
CA GLN A 117 5.42 -3.09 11.19
C GLN A 117 6.08 -3.21 9.81
N LEU A 118 6.74 -4.33 9.54
CA LEU A 118 7.18 -4.70 8.20
C LEU A 118 6.14 -5.60 7.55
N TRP A 119 5.72 -5.24 6.34
CA TRP A 119 4.99 -6.13 5.44
C TRP A 119 6.00 -6.62 4.38
N GLY A 120 6.61 -7.78 4.62
CA GLY A 120 7.68 -8.31 3.77
C GLY A 120 7.22 -8.81 2.40
N ALA A 121 5.91 -8.98 2.23
CA ALA A 121 5.23 -9.44 1.03
C ALA A 121 3.93 -8.62 0.88
N ALA A 122 4.07 -7.31 0.74
CA ALA A 122 2.99 -6.34 0.90
C ALA A 122 2.05 -6.31 -0.32
N LEU A 123 2.60 -5.96 -1.49
CA LEU A 123 1.81 -5.72 -2.69
C LEU A 123 2.49 -6.36 -3.90
N PRO A 124 1.74 -6.90 -4.86
CA PRO A 124 2.29 -7.50 -6.07
C PRO A 124 2.94 -6.46 -6.97
N THR A 125 4.08 -6.82 -7.56
CA THR A 125 4.77 -6.04 -8.60
C THR A 125 4.65 -6.67 -9.98
N ASN A 126 4.02 -7.84 -10.06
CA ASN A 126 3.62 -8.49 -11.30
C ASN A 126 2.29 -9.24 -11.13
N THR A 127 1.58 -9.48 -12.24
CA THR A 127 0.29 -10.15 -12.24
C THR A 127 0.09 -11.01 -13.49
N PRO A 128 -0.61 -12.15 -13.43
CA PRO A 128 -1.04 -12.86 -14.62
C PRO A 128 -2.19 -12.15 -15.37
N GLY A 129 -2.92 -11.25 -14.71
CA GLY A 129 -4.01 -10.48 -15.34
C GLY A 129 -5.26 -11.32 -15.63
N ILE A 130 -5.54 -12.31 -14.79
CA ILE A 130 -6.70 -13.21 -14.91
C ILE A 130 -7.44 -13.26 -13.57
N PRO A 131 -8.78 -13.34 -13.51
CA PRO A 131 -9.49 -13.14 -12.25
C PRO A 131 -9.31 -14.28 -11.24
N CYS A 132 -9.07 -15.51 -11.68
CA CYS A 132 -8.78 -16.65 -10.82
C CYS A 132 -7.89 -17.66 -11.55
N ILE A 133 -7.27 -18.59 -10.81
CA ILE A 133 -6.61 -19.76 -11.38
C ILE A 133 -7.33 -20.99 -10.84
N PHE A 134 -7.69 -21.93 -11.69
CA PHE A 134 -8.34 -23.17 -11.29
C PHE A 134 -7.75 -24.36 -12.05
N ASP A 135 -7.32 -25.36 -11.30
CA ASP A 135 -6.93 -26.68 -11.80
C ASP A 135 -8.07 -27.68 -11.50
N PRO A 136 -8.87 -28.08 -12.51
CA PRO A 136 -9.96 -29.02 -12.30
C PRO A 136 -9.47 -30.45 -12.00
N ARG A 137 -8.25 -30.82 -12.43
CA ARG A 137 -7.68 -32.14 -12.15
C ARG A 137 -7.20 -32.23 -10.71
N GLY A 138 -6.48 -31.21 -10.27
CA GLY A 138 -6.02 -31.05 -8.89
C GLY A 138 -7.13 -30.64 -7.91
N ARG A 139 -8.26 -30.14 -8.43
CA ARG A 139 -9.37 -29.52 -7.68
C ARG A 139 -8.86 -28.41 -6.75
N ALA A 140 -7.97 -27.58 -7.29
CA ALA A 140 -7.32 -26.51 -6.56
C ALA A 140 -7.59 -25.16 -7.23
N GLY A 141 -8.09 -24.22 -6.44
CA GLY A 141 -8.36 -22.85 -6.86
C GLY A 141 -7.41 -21.86 -6.19
N ILE A 142 -7.05 -20.80 -6.89
CA ILE A 142 -6.28 -19.69 -6.36
C ILE A 142 -6.99 -18.38 -6.69
N CYS A 143 -7.20 -17.56 -5.66
CA CYS A 143 -7.74 -16.21 -5.75
C CYS A 143 -6.91 -15.25 -4.89
N GLY A 144 -6.93 -13.97 -5.23
CA GLY A 144 -6.25 -12.92 -4.48
C GLY A 144 -6.13 -11.63 -5.29
N ASP A 145 -5.79 -10.54 -4.62
CA ASP A 145 -5.56 -9.24 -5.26
C ASP A 145 -4.56 -9.35 -6.43
N TRP A 146 -3.45 -10.07 -6.19
CA TRP A 146 -2.32 -10.25 -7.11
C TRP A 146 -2.64 -10.91 -8.46
N LEU A 147 -3.84 -11.46 -8.63
CA LEU A 147 -4.30 -12.01 -9.89
C LEU A 147 -4.82 -10.95 -10.89
N LEU A 148 -5.34 -9.83 -10.37
CA LEU A 148 -5.88 -8.72 -11.17
C LEU A 148 -5.12 -7.41 -10.95
N GLY A 149 -4.56 -7.20 -9.77
CA GLY A 149 -3.96 -5.93 -9.38
C GLY A 149 -3.40 -5.93 -7.96
N SER A 150 -3.53 -4.80 -7.27
CA SER A 150 -3.01 -4.58 -5.92
C SER A 150 -3.99 -3.72 -5.12
N SER A 151 -5.27 -4.09 -5.13
CA SER A 151 -6.36 -3.36 -4.49
C SER A 151 -7.31 -4.31 -3.76
N LEU A 152 -8.09 -3.77 -2.82
CA LEU A 152 -9.16 -4.52 -2.15
C LEU A 152 -10.24 -4.99 -3.14
N GLU A 153 -10.57 -4.16 -4.12
CA GLU A 153 -11.52 -4.51 -5.19
C GLU A 153 -11.00 -5.72 -5.99
N ALA A 154 -9.73 -5.72 -6.39
CA ALA A 154 -9.11 -6.84 -7.09
C ALA A 154 -9.18 -8.14 -6.28
N ALA A 155 -8.94 -8.07 -4.97
CA ALA A 155 -9.07 -9.23 -4.08
C ALA A 155 -10.50 -9.77 -4.07
N ALA A 156 -11.49 -8.89 -3.92
CA ALA A 156 -12.90 -9.26 -3.86
C ALA A 156 -13.39 -9.87 -5.18
N LEU A 157 -13.09 -9.21 -6.31
CA LEU A 157 -13.44 -9.70 -7.65
C LEU A 157 -12.79 -11.06 -7.95
N SER A 158 -11.53 -11.25 -7.54
CA SER A 158 -10.85 -12.52 -7.70
C SER A 158 -11.49 -13.65 -6.90
N GLY A 159 -11.91 -13.36 -5.67
CA GLY A 159 -12.62 -14.33 -4.83
C GLY A 159 -13.97 -14.74 -5.40
N ILE A 160 -14.76 -13.77 -5.90
CA ILE A 160 -16.04 -14.02 -6.57
C ILE A 160 -15.81 -14.88 -7.82
N ALA A 161 -14.86 -14.52 -8.67
CA ALA A 161 -14.58 -15.26 -9.89
C ALA A 161 -14.16 -16.71 -9.64
N LEU A 162 -13.41 -16.99 -8.56
CA LEU A 162 -13.09 -18.37 -8.20
C LEU A 162 -14.34 -19.12 -7.70
N ALA A 163 -15.21 -18.46 -6.93
CA ALA A 163 -16.44 -19.07 -6.45
C ALA A 163 -17.37 -19.45 -7.62
N ASP A 164 -17.52 -18.57 -8.60
CA ASP A 164 -18.30 -18.83 -9.82
C ASP A 164 -17.71 -20.01 -10.61
N GLN A 165 -16.38 -20.02 -10.81
CA GLN A 165 -15.70 -21.13 -11.50
C GLN A 165 -15.91 -22.48 -10.81
N LEU A 166 -15.92 -22.50 -9.47
CA LEU A 166 -16.19 -23.70 -8.69
C LEU A 166 -17.65 -24.14 -8.80
N ALA A 167 -18.59 -23.20 -8.76
CA ALA A 167 -20.02 -23.49 -8.90
C ALA A 167 -20.30 -24.15 -10.26
N ASP A 168 -19.80 -23.55 -11.34
CA ASP A 168 -19.94 -24.08 -12.71
C ASP A 168 -19.35 -25.50 -12.83
N TYR A 169 -18.17 -25.72 -12.24
CA TYR A 169 -17.51 -27.03 -12.22
C TYR A 169 -18.36 -28.10 -11.53
N PHE A 170 -19.03 -27.77 -10.42
CA PHE A 170 -19.87 -28.71 -9.69
C PHE A 170 -21.24 -28.96 -10.36
N GLU A 171 -21.86 -27.93 -10.94
CA GLU A 171 -23.16 -28.06 -11.61
C GLU A 171 -23.10 -28.96 -12.85
N GLN A 172 -21.98 -28.92 -13.59
CA GLN A 172 -21.81 -29.65 -14.85
C GLN A 172 -21.33 -31.10 -14.64
N GLY A 173 -21.39 -31.62 -13.41
CA GLY A 173 -21.23 -33.05 -13.12
C GLY A 173 -19.79 -33.53 -12.93
N GLY A 174 -18.81 -32.62 -12.90
CA GLY A 174 -17.44 -32.80 -12.39
C GLY A 174 -16.82 -34.20 -12.53
N PRO A 175 -16.22 -34.49 -13.70
CA PRO A 175 -14.93 -35.15 -13.70
C PRO A 175 -13.97 -34.57 -14.75
N CYS A 176 -12.80 -34.09 -14.30
CA CYS A 176 -11.56 -33.97 -15.09
C CYS A 176 -11.69 -33.27 -16.47
N SER A 177 -12.65 -32.36 -16.64
CA SER A 177 -12.78 -31.63 -17.90
C SER A 177 -11.80 -30.46 -17.88
N ASP A 178 -10.78 -30.56 -18.73
CA ASP A 178 -9.77 -29.50 -18.93
C ASP A 178 -10.42 -28.18 -19.38
N GLU A 179 -11.69 -28.18 -19.79
CA GLU A 179 -12.44 -26.98 -20.17
C GLU A 179 -12.61 -25.99 -19.00
N PHE A 180 -12.61 -26.48 -17.75
CA PHE A 180 -12.67 -25.62 -16.56
C PHE A 180 -11.30 -25.08 -16.14
N ALA A 181 -10.21 -25.51 -16.79
CA ALA A 181 -8.89 -25.00 -16.45
C ALA A 181 -8.77 -23.53 -16.85
N VAL A 182 -8.41 -22.69 -15.89
CA VAL A 182 -8.21 -21.25 -16.11
C VAL A 182 -6.91 -20.81 -15.43
N GLY A 183 -6.14 -19.94 -16.07
CA GLY A 183 -4.97 -19.32 -15.43
C GLY A 183 -3.70 -20.17 -15.35
N LEU A 184 -3.77 -21.47 -15.64
CA LEU A 184 -2.66 -22.41 -15.42
C LEU A 184 -1.41 -22.11 -16.25
N HIS A 185 -1.57 -21.43 -17.40
CA HIS A 185 -0.48 -21.16 -18.34
C HIS A 185 -0.14 -19.68 -18.49
N ASP A 186 -0.88 -18.79 -17.83
CA ASP A 186 -0.66 -17.35 -17.91
C ASP A 186 0.71 -16.91 -17.37
N VAL A 187 1.29 -15.96 -18.08
CA VAL A 187 2.61 -15.39 -17.78
C VAL A 187 2.42 -14.11 -16.98
N TYR A 188 3.22 -13.97 -15.92
CA TYR A 188 3.19 -12.79 -15.06
C TYR A 188 3.84 -11.62 -15.80
N LYS A 189 3.13 -10.49 -15.84
CA LYS A 189 3.57 -9.24 -16.45
C LYS A 189 3.79 -8.19 -15.35
N PRO A 190 4.71 -7.23 -15.53
CA PRO A 190 4.89 -6.13 -14.59
C PRO A 190 3.56 -5.42 -14.29
N LEU A 191 3.37 -5.06 -13.02
CA LEU A 191 2.19 -4.38 -12.54
C LEU A 191 2.55 -2.93 -12.19
N GLU A 192 1.95 -1.97 -12.89
CA GLU A 192 2.06 -0.55 -12.55
C GLU A 192 1.15 -0.22 -11.36
N GLY A 193 1.58 0.70 -10.48
CA GLY A 193 0.80 1.11 -9.31
C GLY A 193 1.61 2.00 -8.39
N HIS A 194 0.98 2.48 -7.31
CA HIS A 194 1.69 3.20 -6.25
C HIS A 194 2.38 2.20 -5.30
N ASP A 195 3.35 2.67 -4.50
CA ASP A 195 3.99 1.84 -3.47
C ASP A 195 2.99 1.26 -2.46
N ILE A 196 1.81 1.90 -2.34
CA ILE A 196 0.74 1.53 -1.41
C ILE A 196 -0.47 0.87 -2.09
N GLY A 197 -0.33 0.47 -3.36
CA GLY A 197 -1.31 -0.32 -4.10
C GLY A 197 -1.95 0.44 -5.26
N LYS A 198 -3.05 -0.13 -5.76
CA LYS A 198 -3.88 0.46 -6.81
C LYS A 198 -5.16 1.03 -6.22
N PHE A 199 -5.59 2.15 -6.77
CA PHE A 199 -6.84 2.81 -6.44
C PHE A 199 -7.68 2.90 -7.72
N PRO A 200 -8.50 1.88 -8.03
CA PRO A 200 -9.40 1.92 -9.19
C PRO A 200 -10.21 3.22 -9.22
N GLY A 201 -10.29 3.86 -10.38
CA GLY A 201 -10.97 5.15 -10.55
C GLY A 201 -10.10 6.39 -10.30
N LEU A 202 -8.87 6.24 -9.79
CA LEU A 202 -7.86 7.30 -9.86
C LEU A 202 -7.02 7.13 -11.13
N GLU A 203 -6.94 8.17 -11.96
CA GLU A 203 -6.02 8.18 -13.11
C GLU A 203 -4.56 8.15 -12.62
N SER A 204 -3.73 7.34 -13.28
CA SER A 204 -2.29 7.27 -13.02
C SER A 204 -1.67 8.66 -13.26
N VAL A 205 -0.94 9.17 -12.27
CA VAL A 205 -0.45 10.56 -12.17
C VAL A 205 0.61 10.94 -13.23
N ASP A 206 0.90 10.09 -14.22
CA ASP A 206 1.85 10.39 -15.29
C ASP A 206 1.32 11.39 -16.34
N GLN A 207 0.11 11.93 -16.16
CA GLN A 207 -0.41 13.05 -16.98
C GLN A 207 -0.46 14.40 -16.27
N ILE A 208 -0.09 14.48 -14.99
CA ILE A 208 -0.08 15.75 -14.23
C ILE A 208 1.31 16.40 -14.28
N THR A 209 1.86 16.60 -15.47
CA THR A 209 3.03 17.48 -15.69
C THR A 209 2.65 18.89 -16.18
N ASN A 210 1.35 19.18 -16.32
CA ASN A 210 0.85 20.50 -16.72
C ASN A 210 -0.20 21.06 -15.75
N VAL A 211 0.10 21.15 -14.46
CA VAL A 211 -0.66 22.05 -13.58
C VAL A 211 0.04 23.41 -13.61
N PRO A 212 -0.62 24.48 -14.06
CA PRO A 212 -0.02 25.81 -14.04
C PRO A 212 0.27 26.17 -12.58
N VAL A 213 1.48 26.70 -12.37
CA VAL A 213 1.89 27.32 -11.12
C VAL A 213 0.75 28.22 -10.63
N LEU A 214 0.24 27.95 -9.43
CA LEU A 214 -0.69 28.85 -8.74
C LEU A 214 0.02 30.18 -8.53
N THR A 215 -0.11 31.10 -9.48
CA THR A 215 0.18 32.51 -9.27
C THR A 215 -0.88 33.06 -8.33
N LEU A 216 -0.57 33.07 -7.04
CA LEU A 216 -1.32 33.86 -6.07
C LEU A 216 -0.96 35.33 -6.34
N ALA A 217 -1.93 36.05 -6.92
CA ALA A 217 -1.84 37.50 -7.03
C ALA A 217 -1.82 38.10 -5.61
N THR A 218 -0.89 39.03 -5.40
CA THR A 218 -0.71 39.86 -4.20
C THR A 218 -1.91 40.73 -3.91
#